data_AF-A0A3D0VXR3-F1
#
_entry.id   AF-A0A3D0VXR3-F1
#
_cell.length_a   1.000
_cell.length_b   1.000
_cell.length_c   1.000
_cell.angle_alpha   90.00
_cell.angle_beta   90.00
_cell.angle_gamma   90.00
#
_symmetry.space_group_name_H-M   'P 1'
#
loop_
_entity.id
_entity.type
_entity.pdbx_description
1 polymer ?
#
loop_
_entity_poly.entity_id
_entity_poly.type
_entity_poly.pdbx_seq_one_letter_code
_entity_poly.pdbx_strand_id
1 'polypeptide(L)' 'RRIMDMGITKGTSVFVRKVAPLGDPVEITVRGYELSIRKGDAENIQVE' A
#
# COMPACT_ATOMS: atom_id res chain seq x y z
N ARG A 1 -6.56 -10.66 -4.42
CA ARG A 1 -6.74 -11.52 -3.21
C ARG A 1 -5.58 -11.42 -2.21
N ARG A 2 -4.33 -11.13 -2.61
CA ARG A 2 -3.18 -11.02 -1.68
C ARG A 2 -3.21 -9.81 -0.73
N ILE A 3 -3.84 -8.71 -1.10
CA ILE A 3 -3.88 -7.45 -0.30
C ILE A 3 -4.52 -7.66 1.09
N MET A 4 -5.55 -8.51 1.19
CA MET A 4 -6.17 -8.85 2.49
C MET A 4 -5.21 -9.65 3.39
N ASP A 5 -4.41 -10.55 2.81
CA ASP A 5 -3.41 -11.33 3.55
C ASP A 5 -2.29 -10.42 4.09
N MET A 6 -2.04 -9.29 3.43
CA MET A 6 -1.09 -8.26 3.85
C MET A 6 -1.63 -7.33 4.95
N GLY A 7 -2.86 -7.57 5.44
CA GLY A 7 -3.49 -6.76 6.49
C GLY A 7 -4.15 -5.47 6.01
N ILE A 8 -4.20 -5.25 4.69
CA ILE A 8 -4.85 -4.10 4.07
C ILE A 8 -6.32 -4.48 3.83
N THR A 9 -7.15 -4.16 4.80
CA THR A 9 -8.61 -4.35 4.78
C THR A 9 -9.32 -3.02 4.59
N LYS A 10 -10.60 -3.05 4.18
CA LYS A 10 -11.43 -1.84 4.09
C LYS A 10 -11.44 -1.11 5.44
N GLY A 11 -11.21 0.21 5.42
CA GLY A 11 -11.15 1.05 6.62
C GLY A 11 -9.78 1.09 7.31
N THR A 12 -8.76 0.40 6.79
CA THR A 12 -7.40 0.54 7.30
C THR A 12 -6.80 1.84 6.76
N SER A 13 -6.33 2.72 7.65
CA SER A 13 -5.53 3.89 7.26
C SER A 13 -4.17 3.45 6.74
N VAL A 14 -3.83 3.95 5.55
CA VAL A 14 -2.56 3.67 4.87
C VAL A 14 -1.88 4.99 4.59
N PHE A 15 -0.60 5.09 4.91
CA PHE A 15 0.18 6.30 4.64
C PHE A 15 1.21 6.00 3.54
N VAL A 16 1.21 6.78 2.47
CA VAL A 16 2.25 6.67 1.45
C VAL A 16 3.52 7.34 1.96
N ARG A 17 4.60 6.58 2.09
CA ARG A 17 5.92 7.09 2.51
C ARG A 17 6.70 7.56 1.31
N LYS A 18 6.85 6.69 0.32
CA LYS A 18 7.71 6.93 -0.84
C LYS A 18 7.19 6.18 -2.05
N VAL A 19 7.30 6.82 -3.20
CA VAL A 19 7.04 6.20 -4.49
C VAL A 19 8.37 6.09 -5.19
N ALA A 20 8.70 4.91 -5.73
CA ALA A 20 9.88 4.75 -6.56
C ALA A 20 9.84 5.72 -7.76
N PRO A 21 10.99 6.16 -8.28
CA PRO A 21 11.05 7.15 -9.37
C PRO A 21 10.35 6.68 -10.66
N LEU A 22 10.22 5.36 -10.87
CA LEU A 22 9.49 4.77 -12.00
C LEU A 22 8.01 4.50 -11.69
N GLY A 23 7.53 4.90 -10.51
CA GLY A 23 6.16 4.67 -10.05
C GLY A 23 5.90 3.30 -9.40
N ASP A 24 6.87 2.38 -9.43
CA ASP A 24 6.80 1.04 -8.82
C ASP A 24 8.18 0.64 -8.26
N PRO A 25 8.27 0.05 -7.04
CA PRO A 25 7.21 -0.17 -6.06
C PRO A 25 6.83 1.09 -5.24
N VAL A 26 5.69 1.02 -4.55
CA VAL A 26 5.20 2.06 -3.63
C VAL A 26 5.40 1.59 -2.19
N GLU A 27 6.09 2.40 -1.39
CA GLU A 27 6.25 2.19 0.05
C GLU A 27 5.11 2.84 0.82
N ILE A 28 4.40 2.02 1.59
CA ILE A 28 3.29 2.43 2.43
C ILE A 28 3.49 2.00 3.88
N THR A 29 2.93 2.75 4.82
CA THR A 29 2.84 2.38 6.23
C THR A 29 1.41 1.97 6.54
N VAL A 30 1.24 0.76 7.09
CA VAL A 30 -0.04 0.15 7.44
C VAL A 30 0.08 -0.38 8.87
N ARG A 31 -0.87 -0.03 9.76
CA ARG A 31 -0.92 -0.56 11.14
C ARG A 31 0.42 -0.48 11.92
N GLY A 32 1.24 0.53 11.62
CA GLY A 32 2.53 0.76 12.29
C GLY A 32 3.73 -0.01 11.71
N TYR A 33 3.57 -0.73 10.60
CA TYR A 33 4.69 -1.33 9.85
C TYR A 33 4.77 -0.78 8.42
N GLU A 34 5.97 -0.78 7.86
CA GLU A 34 6.22 -0.38 6.48
C GLU A 34 6.14 -1.60 5.55
N LEU A 35 5.53 -1.39 4.39
CA LEU A 35 5.25 -2.41 3.41
C LEU A 35 5.49 -1.83 2.01
N SER A 36 6.27 -2.52 1.20
CA SER A 36 6.41 -2.18 -0.23
C SER A 36 5.40 -2.99 -1.03
N ILE A 37 4.48 -2.31 -1.70
CA ILE A 37 3.50 -2.92 -2.59
C ILE A 37 3.81 -2.57 -4.04
N ARG A 38 3.42 -3.44 -4.97
CA ARG A 38 3.52 -3.11 -6.39
C ARG A 38 2.45 -2.08 -6.77
N LYS A 39 2.76 -1.22 -7.74
CA LYS A 39 1.85 -0.21 -8.27
C LYS A 39 0.51 -0.80 -8.69
N GLY A 40 0.50 -1.96 -9.35
CA GLY A 40 -0.74 -2.63 -9.76
C GLY A 40 -1.62 -3.06 -8.58
N ASP A 41 -1.03 -3.39 -7.43
CA ASP A 41 -1.80 -3.66 -6.20
C ASP A 41 -2.23 -2.34 -5.55
N ALA A 42 -1.39 -1.30 -5.59
CA ALA A 42 -1.68 0.04 -5.06
C ALA A 42 -2.83 0.75 -5.79
N GLU A 43 -2.98 0.56 -7.10
CA GLU A 43 -4.10 1.11 -7.89
C GLU A 43 -5.46 0.59 -7.43
N ASN A 44 -5.50 -0.57 -6.77
CA ASN A 44 -6.72 -1.14 -6.19
C ASN A 44 -7.00 -0.64 -4.76
N ILE A 45 -6.12 0.18 -4.19
CA ILE A 45 -6.24 0.73 -2.84
C ILE A 45 -6.66 2.19 -2.96
N GLN A 46 -7.85 2.50 -2.45
CA GLN A 46 -8.36 3.87 -2.37
C GLN A 46 -7.89 4.49 -1.05
N VAL A 47 -7.09 5.56 -1.14
CA VAL A 47 -6.64 6.37 0.00
C VAL A 47 -7.49 7.64 0.06
N GLU A 48 -7.88 8.07 1.27
CA GLU A 48 -8.51 9.37 1.53
C GLU A 48 -7.49 10.38 2.08
#